data_AF-A0A0F7CHP3-F1
#
_entry.id   AF-A0A0F7CHP3-F1
#
_cell.length_a   1.000
_cell.length_b   1.000
_cell.length_c   1.000
_cell.angle_alpha   90.00
_cell.angle_beta   90.00
_cell.angle_gamma   90.00
#
_symmetry.space_group_name_H-M   'P 1'
#
loop_
_entity.id
_entity.type
_entity.pdbx_description
1 polymer ?
#
loop_
_entity_poly.entity_id
_entity_poly.type
_entity_poly.pdbx_seq_one_letter_code
_entity_poly.pdbx_strand_id
1 'polypeptide(L)' 'MSDLRQRFMSETEDTNNLAVLVTAVMLPTGAIEIITNSFRLDEKIKYIREAYDDEFKLKANPAVKIVGYMLV' A
#
# COMPACT_ATOMS: atom_id res chain seq x y z
N MET A 1 3.42 0.13 14.95
CA MET A 1 3.15 0.52 13.55
C MET A 1 4.44 0.90 12.88
N SER A 2 4.63 0.52 11.61
CA SER A 2 5.76 1.00 10.81
C SER A 2 5.55 2.46 10.38
N ASP A 3 6.65 3.23 10.30
CA ASP A 3 6.64 4.62 9.82
C ASP A 3 6.03 4.74 8.42
N LEU A 4 6.32 3.76 7.55
CA LEU A 4 5.77 3.69 6.20
C LEU A 4 4.24 3.59 6.22
N ARG A 5 3.67 2.78 7.11
CA ARG A 5 2.21 2.65 7.24
C ARG A 5 1.58 3.92 7.78
N GLN A 6 2.16 4.52 8.81
CA GLN A 6 1.62 5.78 9.35
C GLN A 6 1.58 6.88 8.30
N ARG A 7 2.66 7.02 7.52
CA ARG A 7 2.72 7.95 6.39
C ARG A 7 1.65 7.65 5.36
N PHE A 8 1.50 6.39 4.95
CA PHE A 8 0.44 6.03 4.00
C PHE A 8 -0.95 6.37 4.52
N MET A 9 -1.25 6.08 5.80
CA MET A 9 -2.55 6.42 6.39
C MET A 9 -2.80 7.92 6.29
N SER A 10 -1.85 8.74 6.76
CA SER A 10 -1.97 10.20 6.77
C SER A 10 -2.06 10.80 5.36
N GLU A 11 -1.18 10.39 4.44
CA GLU A 11 -1.13 10.91 3.07
C GLU A 11 -2.34 10.49 2.23
N THR A 12 -3.11 9.49 2.66
CA THR A 12 -4.34 9.03 1.98
C THR A 12 -5.63 9.44 2.70
N GLU A 13 -5.57 10.29 3.74
CA GLU A 13 -6.77 10.86 4.37
C GLU A 13 -7.53 11.80 3.43
N ASP A 14 -6.81 12.52 2.56
CA ASP A 14 -7.37 13.35 1.50
C ASP A 14 -6.74 12.94 0.16
N THR A 15 -7.52 12.27 -0.68
CA THR A 15 -7.10 11.77 -2.00
C THR A 15 -7.52 12.69 -3.14
N ASN A 16 -7.98 13.91 -2.84
CA ASN A 16 -8.38 14.87 -3.86
C ASN A 16 -7.20 15.13 -4.82
N ASN A 17 -7.43 14.82 -6.10
CA ASN A 17 -6.47 14.90 -7.20
C ASN A 17 -5.39 13.80 -7.28
N LEU A 18 -5.50 12.71 -6.51
CA LEU A 18 -4.64 11.54 -6.72
C LEU A 18 -4.96 10.90 -8.08
N ALA A 19 -3.99 10.89 -8.99
CA ALA A 19 -4.13 10.29 -10.31
C ALA A 19 -3.64 8.84 -10.31
N VAL A 20 -2.58 8.53 -9.57
CA VAL A 20 -1.95 7.22 -9.54
C VAL A 20 -1.46 6.85 -8.15
N LEU A 21 -1.74 5.61 -7.74
CA LEU A 21 -1.10 4.94 -6.61
C LEU A 21 -0.15 3.88 -7.14
N VAL A 22 1.12 3.97 -6.75
CA VAL A 22 2.12 2.93 -7.00
C VAL A 22 2.46 2.26 -5.68
N THR A 23 2.47 0.93 -5.63
CA THR A 23 2.91 0.17 -4.46
C THR A 23 4.03 -0.80 -4.82
N ALA A 24 5.09 -0.83 -4.01
CA ALA A 24 6.14 -1.82 -4.07
C ALA A 24 5.85 -2.94 -3.05
N VAL A 25 5.69 -4.17 -3.55
CA VAL A 25 5.29 -5.34 -2.75
C VAL A 25 6.40 -6.38 -2.81
N MET A 26 6.98 -6.69 -1.65
CA MET A 26 7.90 -7.81 -1.48
C MET A 26 7.11 -9.11 -1.33
N LEU A 27 7.43 -10.09 -2.17
CA LEU A 27 6.89 -11.44 -2.12
C LEU A 27 7.71 -12.35 -1.20
N PRO A 28 7.21 -13.55 -0.83
CA PRO A 28 7.95 -14.49 0.02
C PRO A 28 9.30 -14.93 -0.56
N THR A 29 9.48 -14.83 -1.87
CA THR A 29 10.73 -15.13 -2.58
C THR A 29 11.79 -14.03 -2.43
N GLY A 30 11.43 -12.88 -1.87
CA GLY A 30 12.26 -11.68 -1.80
C GLY A 30 12.17 -10.77 -3.04
N ALA A 31 11.47 -11.21 -4.11
CA ALA A 31 11.20 -10.37 -5.27
C ALA A 31 10.32 -9.18 -4.88
N ILE A 32 10.57 -8.01 -5.49
CA ILE A 32 9.75 -6.79 -5.31
C ILE A 32 8.98 -6.53 -6.60
N GLU A 33 7.67 -6.56 -6.52
CA GLU A 33 6.77 -6.20 -7.61
C GLU A 33 6.29 -4.75 -7.45
N ILE A 34 6.22 -4.02 -8.56
CA ILE A 34 5.67 -2.67 -8.60
C ILE A 34 4.28 -2.75 -9.24
N ILE A 35 3.26 -2.33 -8.49
CA ILE A 35 1.87 -2.34 -8.93
C ILE A 35 1.42 -0.89 -9.07
N THR A 36 0.93 -0.54 -10.25
CA THR A 36 0.40 0.80 -10.54
C THR A 36 -1.11 0.74 -10.66
N ASN A 37 -1.82 1.58 -9.92
CA ASN A 37 -3.26 1.72 -9.98
C ASN A 37 -3.60 3.17 -10.34
N SER A 38 -4.49 3.35 -11.32
CA SER A 38 -4.99 4.65 -11.79
C SER A 38 -6.52 4.69 -11.90
N PHE A 39 -7.18 3.67 -11.36
CA PHE A 39 -8.63 3.51 -11.41
C PHE A 39 -9.13 2.94 -10.08
N ARG A 40 -10.29 3.45 -9.60
CA ARG A 40 -10.90 3.08 -8.31
C ARG A 40 -9.89 3.16 -7.14
N LEU A 41 -9.15 4.26 -7.06
CA LEU A 41 -8.08 4.45 -6.09
C LEU A 41 -8.57 4.39 -4.64
N ASP A 42 -9.74 4.96 -4.35
CA ASP A 42 -10.31 4.94 -3.00
C ASP A 42 -10.55 3.51 -2.51
N GLU A 43 -11.04 2.63 -3.37
CA GLU A 43 -11.24 1.22 -3.04
C GLU A 43 -9.91 0.49 -2.85
N LYS A 44 -8.90 0.83 -3.67
CA LYS A 44 -7.58 0.25 -3.53
C LYS A 44 -6.91 0.68 -2.22
N ILE A 45 -7.01 1.95 -1.88
CA ILE A 45 -6.52 2.51 -0.61
C ILE A 45 -7.23 1.84 0.55
N LYS A 46 -8.56 1.74 0.50
CA LYS A 46 -9.35 1.03 1.52
C LYS A 46 -8.87 -0.42 1.69
N TYR A 47 -8.70 -1.14 0.58
CA TYR A 47 -8.16 -2.49 0.60
C TYR A 47 -6.79 -2.56 1.28
N ILE A 48 -5.86 -1.66 0.95
CA ILE A 48 -4.53 -1.64 1.58
C ILE A 48 -4.63 -1.38 3.09
N ARG A 49 -5.47 -0.43 3.51
CA ARG A 49 -5.68 -0.09 4.93
C ARG A 49 -6.24 -1.26 5.74
N GLU A 50 -7.12 -2.06 5.15
CA GLU A 50 -7.86 -3.13 5.81
C GLU A 50 -7.16 -4.50 5.72
N ALA A 51 -6.56 -4.82 4.57
CA ALA A 51 -5.97 -6.12 4.30
C ALA A 51 -4.55 -6.28 4.88
N TYR A 52 -3.85 -5.17 5.14
CA TYR A 52 -2.50 -5.17 5.70
C TYR A 52 -2.50 -4.79 7.18
N ASP A 53 -1.57 -5.36 7.94
CA ASP A 53 -1.37 -5.10 9.36
C ASP A 53 -0.57 -3.82 9.62
N ASP A 54 -0.22 -3.60 10.88
CA ASP A 54 0.50 -2.42 11.34
C ASP A 54 1.96 -2.33 10.84
N GLU A 55 2.52 -3.46 10.38
CA GLU A 55 3.86 -3.56 9.79
C GLU A 55 3.83 -3.59 8.25
N PHE A 56 2.67 -3.30 7.67
CA PHE A 56 2.42 -3.40 6.23
C PHE A 56 2.62 -4.80 5.65
N LYS A 57 2.38 -5.84 6.44
CA LYS A 57 2.31 -7.23 5.98
C LYS A 57 0.86 -7.61 5.70
N LEU A 58 0.63 -8.40 4.65
CA LEU A 58 -0.71 -8.85 4.30
C LEU A 58 -1.23 -9.78 5.40
N LYS A 59 -2.40 -9.51 5.98
CA LYS A 59 -2.96 -10.31 7.09
C LYS A 59 -3.17 -11.78 6.71
N ALA A 60 -3.56 -12.03 5.46
CA ALA A 60 -3.77 -13.39 4.95
C ALA A 60 -2.45 -14.14 4.68
N ASN A 61 -1.34 -13.43 4.46
CA ASN A 61 -0.02 -14.02 4.27
C ASN A 61 1.08 -13.00 4.67
N PRO A 62 1.58 -13.06 5.91
CA PRO A 62 2.53 -12.07 6.41
C PRO A 62 3.90 -12.03 5.71
N ALA A 63 4.20 -13.03 4.86
CA ALA A 63 5.39 -13.03 4.01
C ALA A 63 5.25 -12.12 2.78
N VAL A 64 4.05 -11.60 2.49
CA VAL A 64 3.81 -10.53 1.52
C VAL A 64 3.81 -9.20 2.25
N LYS A 65 4.67 -8.26 1.85
CA LYS A 65 4.86 -6.98 2.55
C LYS A 65 4.91 -5.80 1.58
N ILE A 66 4.17 -4.74 1.88
CA ILE A 66 4.36 -3.45 1.22
C ILE A 66 5.63 -2.81 1.79
N VAL A 67 6.59 -2.53 0.92
CA VAL A 67 7.89 -1.97 1.29
C VAL A 67 8.10 -0.54 0.79
N GLY A 68 7.17 -0.04 -0.01
CA GLY A 68 7.16 1.34 -0.47
C GLY A 68 5.89 1.67 -1.22
N TYR A 69 5.61 2.95 -1.39
CA TYR A 69 4.54 3.44 -2.25
C TYR A 69 4.88 4.83 -2.78
N MET A 70 4.18 5.25 -3.82
CA MET A 70 4.21 6.61 -4.35
C MET A 70 2.78 7.03 -4.69
N LEU A 71 2.44 8.26 -4.33
CA LEU A 71 1.20 8.93 -4.67
C LEU A 71 1.53 10.01 -5.70
N VAL A 72 0.85 9.98 -6.85
CA VAL A 72 1.07 10.92 -7.98
C VAL A 72 -0.23 11.60 -8.35
#